data_AF-A0A429Y1S3-F1
#
_entry.id   AF-A0A429Y1S3-F1
#
_cell.length_a   1.000
_cell.length_b   1.000
_cell.length_c   1.000
_cell.angle_alpha   90.00
_cell.angle_beta   90.00
_cell.angle_gamma   90.00
#
_symmetry.space_group_name_H-M   'P 1'
#
loop_
_entity.id
_entity.type
_entity.pdbx_description
1 polymer ?
#
loop_
_entity_poly.entity_id
_entity_poly.type
_entity_poly.pdbx_seq_one_letter_code
_entity_poly.pdbx_strand_id
1 'polypeptide(L)'
;MNKKMLTYGLLVGGAVGAATALLYAPLSGRELRNQMKESKDEWIKIANEFKENAYELKDSVSKLSQDGTEIIKELATDVKTAVEEWQNEIEPTKTAMQKEIKNIQSTIAELESKLQAGKETIRPS
;
A
#
# COMPACT_ATOMS: atom_id res chain seq x y z
N MET A 1 -1.08 -8.65 16.48
CA MET A 1 -0.16 -9.56 15.74
C MET A 1 -0.31 -10.99 16.24
N ASN A 2 -0.57 -11.94 15.34
CA ASN A 2 -0.66 -13.35 15.68
C ASN A 2 0.74 -13.93 15.93
N LYS A 3 1.13 -14.11 17.20
CA LYS A 3 2.43 -14.69 17.61
C LYS A 3 2.73 -16.02 16.90
N LYS A 4 1.68 -16.80 16.58
CA LYS A 4 1.76 -18.07 15.84
C LYS A 4 2.43 -17.91 14.46
N MET A 5 2.12 -16.85 13.73
CA MET A 5 2.62 -16.64 12.37
C MET A 5 4.11 -16.28 12.37
N LEU A 6 4.55 -15.49 13.35
CA LEU A 6 5.96 -15.18 13.57
C LEU A 6 6.77 -16.41 13.96
N THR A 7 6.25 -17.25 14.87
CA THR A 7 6.95 -18.48 15.27
C THR A 7 7.10 -19.46 14.11
N TYR A 8 6.08 -19.61 13.25
CA TYR A 8 6.21 -20.45 12.06
C TYR A 8 7.22 -19.88 11.06
N GLY A 9 7.23 -18.56 10.84
CA GLY A 9 8.22 -17.90 10.00
C GLY A 9 9.65 -18.10 10.50
N LEU A 10 9.88 -17.95 11.81
CA LEU A 10 11.18 -18.18 12.43
C LEU A 10 11.64 -19.64 12.30
N LEU A 11 10.73 -20.61 12.49
CA LEU A 11 11.05 -22.03 12.37
C LEU A 11 11.42 -22.40 10.92
N VAL A 12 10.61 -21.98 9.95
CA VAL A 12 10.87 -22.27 8.53
C VAL A 12 12.14 -21.55 8.06
N GLY A 13 12.28 -20.26 8.35
CA GLY A 13 13.47 -19.48 8.00
C GLY A 13 14.73 -20.00 8.69
N GLY A 14 14.64 -20.35 9.97
CA GLY A 14 15.74 -20.93 10.74
C GLY A 14 16.16 -22.30 10.21
N ALA A 15 15.20 -23.17 9.84
CA ALA A 15 15.50 -24.47 9.27
C ALA A 15 16.19 -24.36 7.90
N VAL A 16 15.66 -23.52 7.01
CA VAL A 16 16.26 -23.26 5.69
C VAL A 16 17.63 -22.63 5.85
N GLY A 17 17.78 -21.63 6.71
CA GLY A 17 19.05 -20.95 6.96
C GLY A 17 20.12 -21.87 7.59
N ALA A 18 19.73 -22.74 8.51
CA ALA A 18 20.63 -23.75 9.07
C ALA A 18 21.05 -24.76 8.00
N ALA A 19 20.12 -25.23 7.16
CA ALA A 19 20.42 -26.14 6.07
C ALA A 19 21.37 -25.53 5.04
N THR A 20 21.15 -24.29 4.63
CA THR A 20 22.05 -23.58 3.70
C THR A 20 23.40 -23.29 4.32
N ALA A 21 23.44 -22.89 5.60
CA ALA A 21 24.70 -22.70 6.33
C ALA A 21 25.51 -24.00 6.43
N LEU A 22 24.86 -25.14 6.71
CA LEU A 22 25.52 -26.45 6.74
C LEU A 22 26.03 -26.89 5.36
N LEU A 23 25.36 -26.52 4.27
CA LEU A 23 25.81 -26.82 2.91
C LEU A 23 26.99 -25.94 2.47
N TYR A 24 27.07 -24.70 2.96
CA TYR A 24 28.04 -23.71 2.51
C TYR A 24 29.27 -23.55 3.43
N ALA A 25 29.14 -23.87 4.72
CA ALA A 25 30.24 -23.77 5.68
C ALA A 25 31.15 -25.01 5.64
N PRO A 26 32.48 -24.87 5.47
CA PRO A 26 33.42 -26.00 5.40
C PRO A 26 33.80 -26.59 6.78
N LEU A 27 32.97 -26.39 7.82
CA LEU A 27 33.27 -26.84 9.19
C LEU A 27 32.82 -28.29 9.39
N SER A 28 33.75 -29.16 9.80
CA SER A 28 33.41 -30.53 10.17
C SER A 28 32.60 -30.54 11.48
N GLY A 29 31.66 -31.48 11.63
CA GLY A 29 30.88 -31.62 12.87
C GLY A 29 31.75 -31.86 14.12
N ARG A 30 33.01 -32.30 13.94
CA ARG A 30 34.00 -32.45 15.03
C ARG A 30 34.54 -31.10 15.48
N GLU A 31 34.90 -30.21 14.56
CA GLU A 31 35.27 -28.82 14.90
C GLU A 31 34.13 -28.14 15.65
N LEU A 32 32.90 -28.24 15.14
CA LEU A 32 31.75 -27.57 15.74
C LEU A 32 31.53 -28.03 17.19
N ARG A 33 31.65 -29.35 17.43
CA ARG A 33 31.51 -29.91 18.78
C ARG A 33 32.66 -29.53 19.71
N ASN A 34 33.89 -29.43 19.19
CA ASN A 34 35.05 -29.01 19.98
C ASN A 34 34.93 -27.53 20.35
N GLN A 35 34.61 -26.66 19.39
CA GLN A 35 34.35 -25.24 19.63
C GLN A 35 33.19 -25.02 20.61
N MET A 36 32.10 -25.80 20.51
CA MET A 36 30.99 -25.70 21.45
C MET A 36 31.37 -26.10 22.89
N LYS A 37 32.36 -26.98 23.05
CA LYS A 37 32.88 -27.37 24.37
C LYS A 37 33.83 -26.31 24.92
N GLU A 38 34.68 -25.73 24.08
CA GLU A 38 35.71 -24.76 24.49
C GLU A 38 35.14 -23.34 24.68
N SER A 39 34.23 -22.91 23.81
CA SER A 39 33.69 -21.54 23.77
C SER A 39 32.33 -21.38 24.45
N LYS A 40 31.93 -22.32 25.34
CA LYS A 40 30.56 -22.34 25.89
C LYS A 40 30.17 -21.03 26.58
N ASP A 41 31.09 -20.43 27.32
CA ASP A 41 30.89 -19.14 27.99
C ASP A 41 30.84 -17.97 26.99
N GLU A 42 31.62 -18.04 25.92
CA GLU A 42 31.56 -17.06 24.81
C GLU A 42 30.21 -17.12 24.10
N TRP A 43 29.69 -18.32 23.85
CA TRP A 43 28.36 -18.53 23.28
C TRP A 43 27.26 -17.94 24.17
N ILE A 44 27.37 -18.08 25.49
CA ILE A 44 26.44 -17.47 26.45
C ILE A 44 26.53 -15.94 26.36
N LYS A 45 27.74 -15.39 26.30
CA LYS A 45 27.95 -13.95 26.17
C LYS A 45 27.35 -13.41 24.87
N ILE A 46 27.63 -14.04 23.73
CA ILE A 46 27.09 -13.69 22.42
C ILE A 46 25.55 -13.77 22.42
N ALA A 47 24.98 -14.80 23.05
CA ALA A 47 23.53 -14.93 23.15
C ALA A 47 22.89 -13.82 23.99
N ASN A 48 23.55 -13.40 25.07
CA ASN A 48 23.10 -12.28 25.89
C ASN A 48 23.19 -10.96 25.13
N GLU A 49 24.30 -10.68 24.45
CA GLU A 49 24.47 -9.50 23.60
C GLU A 49 23.44 -9.46 22.47
N PHE A 50 23.20 -10.59 21.79
CA PHE A 50 22.16 -10.70 20.77
C PHE A 50 20.77 -10.42 21.33
N LYS A 51 20.47 -10.93 22.53
CA LYS A 51 19.19 -10.69 23.21
C LYS A 51 19.00 -9.21 23.52
N GLU A 52 20.02 -8.53 24.03
CA GLU A 52 19.98 -7.09 24.30
C GLU A 52 19.74 -6.29 23.01
N ASN A 53 20.54 -6.55 21.97
CA ASN A 53 20.38 -5.92 20.65
C ASN A 53 18.99 -6.17 20.04
N ALA A 54 18.44 -7.38 20.22
CA ALA A 54 17.11 -7.71 19.74
C ALA A 54 16.01 -6.96 20.51
N TYR A 55 16.19 -6.70 21.81
CA TYR A 55 15.26 -5.85 22.57
C TYR A 55 15.32 -4.40 22.12
N GLU A 56 16.51 -3.84 21.91
CA GLU A 56 16.68 -2.48 21.40
C GLU A 56 16.04 -2.33 20.02
N LEU A 57 16.33 -3.25 19.09
CA LEU A 57 15.76 -3.24 17.76
C LEU A 57 14.23 -3.34 17.79
N LYS A 58 13.69 -4.18 18.69
CA LYS A 58 12.24 -4.29 18.88
C LYS A 58 11.63 -2.97 19.35
N ASP A 59 12.29 -2.27 20.28
CA ASP A 59 11.81 -0.96 20.75
C ASP A 59 11.84 0.09 19.63
N SER A 60 12.94 0.15 18.87
CA SER A 60 13.05 1.04 17.69
C SER A 60 12.00 0.74 16.63
N VAL A 61 11.79 -0.54 16.29
CA VAL A 61 10.77 -0.95 15.32
C VAL A 61 9.36 -0.67 15.85
N SER A 62 9.11 -0.84 17.15
CA SER A 62 7.81 -0.53 17.75
C SER A 62 7.50 0.95 17.67
N LYS A 63 8.47 1.82 18.01
CA LYS A 63 8.35 3.28 17.88
C LYS A 63 8.12 3.69 16.43
N LEU A 64 8.98 3.22 15.52
CA LEU A 64 8.83 3.49 14.09
C LEU A 64 7.50 3.00 13.53
N SER A 65 7.02 1.83 13.96
CA SER A 65 5.72 1.30 13.51
C SER A 65 4.57 2.15 14.04
N GLN A 66 4.66 2.67 15.25
CA GLN A 66 3.66 3.54 15.84
C GLN A 66 3.61 4.89 15.11
N ASP A 67 4.76 5.55 14.97
CA ASP A 67 4.88 6.83 14.27
C ASP A 67 4.52 6.70 12.79
N GLY A 68 5.00 5.64 12.13
CA GLY A 68 4.69 5.36 10.73
C GLY A 68 3.21 5.04 10.49
N THR A 69 2.53 4.39 11.44
CA THR A 69 1.08 4.15 11.33
C THR A 69 0.29 5.44 11.43
N GLU A 70 0.73 6.39 12.27
CA GLU A 70 0.11 7.70 12.41
C GLU A 70 0.28 8.53 11.15
N ILE A 71 1.50 8.61 10.61
CA ILE A 71 1.82 9.29 9.35
C ILE A 71 1.00 8.72 8.18
N ILE A 72 0.89 7.39 8.06
CA ILE A 72 0.10 6.76 6.99
C ILE A 72 -1.39 7.10 7.12
N LYS A 73 -1.93 7.17 8.33
CA LYS A 73 -3.33 7.53 8.56
C LYS A 73 -3.61 8.99 8.22
N GLU A 74 -2.70 9.89 8.58
CA GLU A 74 -2.78 11.32 8.25
C GLU A 74 -2.78 11.49 6.73
N LEU A 75 -1.80 10.93 6.03
CA LEU A 75 -1.74 10.95 4.56
C LEU A 75 -2.98 10.36 3.90
N ALA A 76 -3.51 9.24 4.43
CA ALA A 76 -4.74 8.65 3.90
C ALA A 76 -5.96 9.58 4.09
N THR A 77 -5.99 10.34 5.18
CA THR A 77 -7.04 11.32 5.46
C THR A 77 -6.91 12.51 4.53
N ASP A 78 -5.71 13.06 4.35
CA ASP A 78 -5.46 14.19 3.45
C ASP A 78 -5.81 13.86 2.01
N VAL A 79 -5.43 12.67 1.53
CA VAL A 79 -5.80 12.19 0.19
C VAL A 79 -7.30 12.06 0.06
N LYS A 80 -7.99 11.53 1.08
CA LYS A 80 -9.44 11.42 1.07
C LYS A 80 -10.10 12.80 0.98
N THR A 81 -9.66 13.76 1.79
CA THR A 81 -10.17 15.14 1.77
C THR A 81 -9.94 15.80 0.41
N ALA A 82 -8.73 15.68 -0.16
CA ALA A 82 -8.43 16.23 -1.47
C ALA A 82 -9.34 15.64 -2.57
N VAL A 83 -9.66 14.34 -2.50
CA VAL A 83 -10.59 13.70 -3.43
C VAL A 83 -12.02 14.19 -3.23
N GLU A 84 -12.47 14.36 -1.99
CA GLU A 84 -13.80 14.88 -1.67
C GLU A 84 -13.96 16.35 -2.12
N GLU A 85 -12.95 17.19 -1.92
CA GLU A 85 -12.93 18.58 -2.42
C GLU A 85 -12.98 18.62 -3.94
N TRP A 86 -12.15 17.82 -4.62
CA TRP A 86 -12.14 17.72 -6.07
C TRP A 86 -13.49 17.28 -6.64
N GLN A 87 -14.16 16.32 -5.99
CA GLN A 87 -15.51 15.90 -6.37
C GLN A 87 -16.53 17.04 -6.21
N ASN A 88 -16.53 17.72 -5.06
CA ASN A 88 -17.43 18.83 -4.79
C ASN A 88 -17.24 20.02 -5.75
N GLU A 89 -16.01 20.29 -6.21
CA GLU A 89 -15.73 21.35 -7.18
C GLU A 89 -16.16 20.99 -8.61
N ILE A 90 -16.00 19.72 -9.00
CA ILE A 90 -16.31 19.27 -10.36
C ILE A 90 -17.80 19.03 -10.56
N GLU A 91 -18.53 18.60 -9.54
CA GLU A 91 -19.96 18.29 -9.62
C GLU A 91 -20.85 19.46 -10.13
N PRO A 92 -20.72 20.70 -9.63
CA PRO A 92 -21.48 21.84 -10.18
C PRO A 92 -21.06 22.17 -11.61
N THR A 93 -19.77 22.07 -11.93
CA THR A 93 -19.23 22.31 -13.27
C THR A 93 -19.74 21.29 -14.28
N LYS A 94 -19.81 20.00 -13.91
CA LYS A 94 -20.41 18.93 -14.70
C LYS A 94 -21.90 19.19 -14.95
N THR A 95 -22.64 19.60 -13.93
CA THR A 95 -24.07 19.89 -14.02
C THR A 95 -24.35 21.08 -14.92
N ALA A 96 -23.54 22.14 -14.82
CA ALA A 96 -23.61 23.30 -15.70
C ALA A 96 -23.34 22.92 -17.16
N MET A 97 -22.30 22.13 -17.44
CA MET A 97 -22.02 21.64 -18.80
C MET A 97 -23.17 20.80 -19.37
N GLN A 98 -23.78 19.93 -18.58
CA GLN A 98 -24.94 19.14 -19.03
C GLN A 98 -26.15 20.02 -19.37
N LYS A 99 -26.37 21.09 -18.59
CA LYS A 99 -27.43 22.07 -18.86
C LYS A 99 -27.19 22.82 -20.16
N GLU A 100 -25.97 23.28 -20.40
CA GLU A 100 -25.59 23.94 -21.65
C GLU A 100 -25.75 23.02 -22.87
N ILE A 101 -25.30 21.77 -22.78
CA ILE A 101 -25.49 20.77 -23.85
C ILE A 101 -26.99 20.57 -24.16
N LYS A 102 -27.83 20.46 -23.13
CA LYS A 102 -29.29 20.31 -23.31
C LYS A 102 -29.92 21.53 -23.98
N ASN A 103 -29.50 22.74 -23.60
CA ASN A 103 -29.98 23.97 -24.22
C ASN A 103 -29.61 24.02 -25.70
N ILE A 104 -28.35 23.72 -26.05
CA ILE A 104 -27.89 23.66 -27.44
C ILE A 104 -28.72 22.67 -28.26
N GLN A 105 -28.97 21.47 -27.74
CA GLN A 105 -29.82 20.47 -28.40
C GLN A 105 -31.24 20.99 -28.65
N SER A 106 -31.82 21.66 -27.66
CA SER A 106 -33.15 22.28 -27.79
C SER A 106 -33.17 23.35 -28.89
N THR A 107 -32.15 24.20 -28.95
CA THR A 107 -32.05 25.24 -29.99
C THR A 107 -31.89 24.63 -31.38
N ILE A 108 -31.09 23.57 -31.52
CA ILE A 108 -30.93 22.85 -32.80
C ILE A 108 -32.28 22.25 -33.25
N ALA A 109 -33.01 21.58 -32.35
CA ALA A 109 -34.32 21.01 -32.68
C ALA A 109 -35.35 22.09 -33.09
N GLU A 110 -35.33 23.24 -32.42
CA GLU A 110 -36.20 24.38 -32.77
C GLU A 110 -35.87 24.96 -34.15
N LEU A 111 -34.58 25.06 -34.49
CA LEU A 111 -34.11 25.51 -35.80
C LEU A 111 -34.51 24.52 -36.89
N GLU A 112 -34.38 23.22 -36.67
CA GLU A 112 -34.82 22.19 -37.62
C GLU A 112 -36.33 22.25 -37.86
N SER A 113 -37.14 22.41 -36.81
CA SER A 113 -38.59 22.57 -36.92
C SER A 113 -38.97 23.81 -37.75
N LYS A 114 -38.35 24.96 -37.47
CA LYS A 114 -38.57 26.20 -38.24
C LYS A 114 -38.14 26.08 -39.70
N LEU A 115 -37.05 25.38 -39.99
CA LEU A 115 -36.57 25.13 -41.35
C LEU A 115 -37.48 24.16 -42.12
N GLN A 116 -38.04 23.15 -41.46
CA GLN A 116 -39.01 22.23 -42.08
C GLN A 116 -40.34 22.94 -42.36
N ALA A 117 -40.87 23.72 -41.41
CA ALA A 117 -42.07 24.52 -41.60
C ALA A 117 -41.91 25.58 -42.71
N GLY A 118 -40.73 26.18 -42.84
CA GLY A 118 -40.40 27.10 -43.94
C GLY A 118 -40.22 26.42 -45.31
N LYS A 119 -39.88 25.13 -45.35
CA LYS A 119 -39.81 24.35 -46.60
C LYS A 119 -41.18 23.94 -47.12
N GLU A 120 -42.16 23.77 -46.23
CA GLU A 120 -43.54 23.43 -46.58
C GLU A 120 -44.32 24.63 -47.16
N THR A 121 -43.96 25.85 -46.78
CA THR A 121 -44.58 27.09 -47.31
C THR A 121 -44.06 27.54 -48.68
N ILE A 122 -42.96 26.95 -49.19
CA ILE A 122 -42.34 27.32 -50.48
C ILE A 122 -42.65 26.30 -51.60
N ARG A 123 -43.46 25.25 -51.37
CA ARG A 123 -43.98 24.41 -52.47
C ARG A 123 -45.33 24.94 -52.97
N PRO A 124 -45.40 25.69 -54.08
CA PRO A 124 -46.66 25.86 -54.78
C PRO A 124 -47.04 24.56 -55.51
N SER A 125 -48.35 24.39 -55.63
CA SER A 125 -49.10 23.33 -56.32
C SER A 125 -48.65 23.06 -57.74
#